data_AF-W3WH63-F1
#
_entry.id   AF-W3WH63-F1
#
_cell.length_a   1.000
_cell.length_b   1.000
_cell.length_c   1.000
_cell.angle_alpha   90.00
_cell.angle_beta   90.00
_cell.angle_gamma   90.00
#
_symmetry.space_group_name_H-M   'P 1'
#
loop_
_entity.id
_entity.type
_entity.pdbx_description
1 polymer ?
#
loop_
_entity_poly.entity_id
_entity_poly.type
_entity_poly.pdbx_seq_one_letter_code
_entity_poly.pdbx_strand_id
1 'polypeptide(L)'
;MPVLPTLSRRMVEEIDHGATYGSLFKTFKEMVEGLLLRVDRGPLREALMLPQKHEKEFLAVFHAISRPVLRSLIMGRLASDLWHSESENWKHVYGEKGAGTYALAMCIDGRQGNWLTKRELIQVIGHLKDYAKACVLFQRLVDDQNSYNNQPLEDEEVDFMTKAMEIDNTYVSQETEWHLDVGIDDACSVTTHTTVADGTRIADYRAPRFASSGRDQQVNINDLCSMLTRRCRQVHDPDIQQKSVPLQIGCSDKLDQRIKDHNPDITNLSKSSKAWGLLVSTIRYMGHRPKLVAVPIVRVWTSEQVGFSEILVHVLAGSFLRERGLNVHPPGKPAKPDTDKRQENINRDGKIHVWLDKPWFQQNLRFTLGAAEPGVIPALDAKVDELLSRELLDEYERVESEVEASREAYERDKTAAKKSLEEWEKLRDEMDRFDNMYGDMLHED
;
A
#
# COMPACT_ATOMS: atom_id res chain seq x y z
N MET A 1 15.53 -19.90 7.28
CA MET A 1 15.81 -18.56 6.69
C MET A 1 15.11 -18.45 5.35
N PRO A 2 14.67 -17.25 4.92
CA PRO A 2 14.24 -17.05 3.53
C PRO A 2 15.40 -17.37 2.57
N VAL A 3 15.13 -18.00 1.42
CA VAL A 3 16.16 -18.13 0.39
C VAL A 3 16.23 -16.80 -0.35
N LEU A 4 17.22 -16.01 0.03
CA LEU A 4 17.52 -14.72 -0.56
C LEU A 4 18.42 -14.90 -1.80
N PRO A 5 18.26 -14.07 -2.85
CA PRO A 5 19.27 -13.92 -3.88
C PRO A 5 20.64 -13.61 -3.27
N THR A 6 21.72 -14.01 -3.94
CA THR A 6 23.10 -13.88 -3.42
C THR A 6 23.42 -12.46 -2.95
N LEU A 7 23.07 -11.44 -3.74
CA LEU A 7 23.33 -10.04 -3.37
C LEU A 7 22.46 -9.56 -2.20
N SER A 8 21.19 -9.99 -2.13
CA SER A 8 20.33 -9.69 -0.97
C SER A 8 20.84 -10.33 0.31
N ARG A 9 21.37 -11.57 0.23
CA ARG A 9 22.02 -12.23 1.37
C ARG A 9 23.27 -11.47 1.80
N ARG A 10 24.14 -11.13 0.84
CA ARG A 10 25.35 -10.34 1.11
C ARG A 10 25.02 -9.02 1.79
N MET A 11 23.99 -8.31 1.32
CA MET A 11 23.57 -7.05 1.94
C MET A 11 23.07 -7.26 3.38
N VAL A 12 22.33 -8.34 3.68
CA VAL A 12 21.92 -8.65 5.06
C VAL A 12 23.14 -8.94 5.95
N GLU A 13 24.11 -9.71 5.44
CA GLU A 13 25.37 -9.96 6.15
C GLU A 13 26.14 -8.66 6.37
N GLU A 14 26.27 -7.80 5.37
CA GLU A 14 26.88 -6.46 5.49
C GLU A 14 26.15 -5.61 6.55
N ILE A 15 24.82 -5.66 6.62
CA ILE A 15 24.05 -4.98 7.66
C ILE A 15 24.42 -5.50 9.05
N ASP A 16 24.44 -6.83 9.20
CA ASP A 16 24.71 -7.53 10.46
C ASP A 16 26.17 -7.31 10.95
N HIS A 17 27.12 -7.09 10.03
CA HIS A 17 28.51 -6.74 10.34
C HIS A 17 28.76 -5.23 10.49
N GLY A 18 27.70 -4.40 10.48
CA GLY A 18 27.86 -2.96 10.69
C GLY A 18 28.45 -2.21 9.49
N ALA A 19 28.29 -2.67 8.25
CA ALA A 19 28.77 -1.96 7.07
C ALA A 19 28.13 -0.58 6.91
N THR A 20 28.87 0.39 6.37
CA THR A 20 28.37 1.77 6.11
C THR A 20 27.33 1.79 5.00
N TYR A 21 26.48 2.83 4.94
CA TYR A 21 25.52 2.95 3.83
C TYR A 21 26.21 3.14 2.49
N GLY A 22 27.43 3.70 2.46
CA GLY A 22 28.25 3.71 1.24
C GLY A 22 28.56 2.29 0.73
N SER A 23 28.96 1.38 1.63
CA SER A 23 29.19 -0.04 1.29
C SER A 23 27.90 -0.73 0.85
N LEU A 24 26.82 -0.56 1.62
CA LEU A 24 25.51 -1.12 1.27
C LEU A 24 25.01 -0.60 -0.08
N PHE A 25 25.27 0.69 -0.39
CA PHE A 25 24.83 1.30 -1.64
C PHE A 25 25.56 0.72 -2.85
N LYS A 26 26.83 0.31 -2.69
CA LYS A 26 27.54 -0.45 -3.73
C LYS A 26 26.83 -1.77 -4.03
N THR A 27 26.45 -2.53 -3.00
CA THR A 27 25.68 -3.77 -3.16
C THR A 27 24.31 -3.51 -3.80
N PHE A 28 23.66 -2.41 -3.45
CA PHE A 28 22.43 -1.97 -4.11
C PHE A 28 22.63 -1.72 -5.62
N LYS A 29 23.71 -1.03 -6.03
CA LYS A 29 24.02 -0.80 -7.45
C LYS A 29 24.21 -2.10 -8.21
N GLU A 30 24.92 -3.07 -7.62
CA GLU A 30 25.06 -4.41 -8.21
C GLU A 30 23.71 -5.14 -8.34
N MET A 31 22.78 -4.96 -7.38
CA MET A 31 21.42 -5.49 -7.50
C MET A 31 20.66 -4.86 -8.66
N VAL A 32 20.79 -3.54 -8.85
CA VAL A 32 20.19 -2.82 -9.99
C VAL A 32 20.76 -3.31 -11.31
N GLU A 33 22.08 -3.46 -11.43
CA GLU A 33 22.73 -4.00 -12.63
C GLU A 33 22.25 -5.42 -12.95
N GLY A 34 22.14 -6.29 -11.93
CA GLY A 34 21.60 -7.63 -12.09
C GLY A 34 20.15 -7.69 -12.57
N LEU A 35 19.35 -6.65 -12.29
CA LEU A 35 18.00 -6.48 -12.84
C LEU A 35 18.03 -5.94 -14.26
N LEU A 36 18.89 -4.95 -14.55
CA LEU A 36 19.06 -4.38 -15.90
C LEU A 36 19.50 -5.41 -16.94
N LEU A 37 20.19 -6.48 -16.53
CA LEU A 37 20.55 -7.60 -17.40
C LEU A 37 19.37 -8.50 -17.77
N ARG A 38 18.29 -8.48 -16.99
CA ARG A 38 17.09 -9.32 -17.16
C ARG A 38 15.89 -8.57 -17.74
N VAL A 39 15.98 -7.25 -17.82
CA VAL A 39 14.92 -6.37 -18.29
C VAL A 39 15.29 -5.84 -19.68
N ASP A 40 14.41 -6.11 -20.64
CA ASP A 40 14.48 -5.57 -22.00
C ASP A 40 14.32 -4.04 -22.02
N ARG A 41 14.31 -3.44 -23.22
CA ARG A 41 14.04 -2.00 -23.35
C ARG A 41 12.64 -1.65 -22.82
N GLY A 42 12.49 -0.45 -22.26
CA GLY A 42 11.20 0.08 -21.83
C GLY A 42 11.26 0.85 -20.51
N PRO A 43 10.09 1.25 -19.97
CA PRO A 43 10.00 2.15 -18.82
C PRO A 43 10.70 1.61 -17.55
N LEU A 44 10.68 0.29 -17.34
CA LEU A 44 11.37 -0.33 -16.21
C LEU A 44 12.89 -0.14 -16.30
N ARG A 45 13.46 -0.32 -17.49
CA ARG A 45 14.90 -0.13 -17.72
C ARG A 45 15.30 1.32 -17.47
N GLU A 46 14.51 2.27 -17.96
CA GLU A 46 14.75 3.70 -17.75
C GLU A 46 14.75 4.05 -16.25
N ALA A 47 13.77 3.57 -15.50
CA ALA A 47 13.70 3.76 -14.05
C ALA A 47 14.93 3.18 -13.33
N LEU A 48 15.36 1.97 -13.70
CA LEU A 48 16.52 1.31 -13.11
C LEU A 48 17.86 1.96 -13.47
N MET A 49 17.93 2.83 -14.48
CA MET A 49 19.14 3.61 -14.80
C MET A 49 19.27 4.88 -13.96
N LEU A 50 18.20 5.34 -13.27
CA LEU A 50 18.22 6.56 -12.47
C LEU A 50 19.22 6.54 -11.30
N PRO A 51 19.42 5.43 -10.57
CA PRO A 51 20.44 5.35 -9.52
C PRO A 51 21.86 5.70 -9.98
N GLN A 52 22.18 5.50 -11.28
CA GLN A 52 23.49 5.86 -11.85
C GLN A 52 23.60 7.36 -12.17
N LYS A 53 22.48 8.00 -12.53
CA LYS A 53 22.43 9.42 -12.89
C LYS A 53 22.25 10.34 -11.69
N HIS A 54 21.58 9.84 -10.65
CA HIS A 54 21.14 10.59 -9.46
C HIS A 54 21.66 9.91 -8.18
N GLU A 55 22.93 9.50 -8.21
CA GLU A 55 23.54 8.71 -7.13
C GLU A 55 23.44 9.41 -5.76
N LYS A 56 23.62 10.73 -5.71
CA LYS A 56 23.57 11.50 -4.46
C LYS A 56 22.17 11.52 -3.86
N GLU A 57 21.15 11.70 -4.69
CA GLU A 57 19.76 11.75 -4.29
C GLU A 57 19.29 10.37 -3.79
N PHE A 58 19.64 9.30 -4.51
CA PHE A 58 19.36 7.93 -4.06
C PHE A 58 20.06 7.61 -2.74
N LEU A 59 21.34 7.99 -2.61
CA LEU A 59 22.08 7.76 -1.39
C LEU A 59 21.48 8.53 -0.21
N ALA A 60 21.05 9.79 -0.40
CA ALA A 60 20.36 10.56 0.64
C ALA A 60 19.08 9.86 1.11
N VAL A 61 18.24 9.43 0.17
CA VAL A 61 17.00 8.68 0.47
C VAL A 61 17.32 7.33 1.13
N PHE A 62 18.45 6.69 0.78
CA PHE A 62 18.84 5.42 1.37
C PHE A 62 19.21 5.53 2.84
N HIS A 63 19.89 6.61 3.25
CA HIS A 63 20.19 6.88 4.66
C HIS A 63 18.92 7.06 5.51
N ALA A 64 17.77 7.37 4.90
CA ALA A 64 16.49 7.53 5.60
C ALA A 64 15.91 6.19 6.08
N ILE A 65 16.34 5.04 5.55
CA ILE A 65 15.86 3.74 6.02
C ILE A 65 16.67 3.34 7.25
N SER A 66 16.01 3.03 8.38
CA SER A 66 16.70 2.50 9.55
C SER A 66 17.26 1.09 9.28
N ARG A 67 18.39 0.73 9.90
CA ARG A 67 19.02 -0.59 9.67
C ARG A 67 18.11 -1.78 10.01
N PRO A 68 17.35 -1.78 11.14
CA PRO A 68 16.43 -2.89 11.45
C PRO A 68 15.33 -3.05 10.41
N VAL A 69 14.75 -1.95 9.92
CA VAL A 69 13.72 -1.98 8.87
C VAL A 69 14.32 -2.39 7.53
N LEU A 70 15.50 -1.87 7.17
CA LEU A 70 16.21 -2.25 5.95
C LEU A 70 16.47 -3.77 5.90
N ARG A 71 16.97 -4.33 7.00
CA ARG A 71 17.20 -5.77 7.14
C ARG A 71 15.89 -6.55 6.97
N SER A 72 14.83 -6.14 7.67
CA SER A 72 13.51 -6.78 7.62
C SER A 72 12.89 -6.72 6.22
N LEU A 73 13.04 -5.58 5.53
CA LEU A 73 12.61 -5.36 4.15
C LEU A 73 13.31 -6.31 3.18
N ILE A 74 14.64 -6.40 3.22
CA ILE A 74 15.42 -7.28 2.32
C ILE A 74 15.10 -8.74 2.58
N MET A 75 14.84 -9.11 3.83
CA MET A 75 14.44 -10.47 4.21
C MET A 75 12.98 -10.79 3.88
N GLY A 76 12.16 -9.79 3.55
CA GLY A 76 10.71 -9.94 3.38
C GLY A 76 9.98 -10.28 4.68
N ARG A 77 10.52 -9.88 5.83
CA ARG A 77 10.04 -10.26 7.18
C ARG A 77 9.31 -9.15 7.92
N LEU A 78 8.96 -8.06 7.23
CA LEU A 78 8.26 -6.92 7.85
C LEU A 78 7.03 -7.35 8.66
N ALA A 79 6.18 -8.23 8.12
CA ALA A 79 5.00 -8.70 8.84
C ALA A 79 5.33 -9.45 10.15
N SER A 80 6.34 -10.33 10.15
CA SER A 80 6.72 -11.06 11.36
C SER A 80 7.42 -10.18 12.38
N ASP A 81 8.27 -9.26 11.91
CA ASP A 81 9.16 -8.47 12.76
C ASP A 81 8.45 -7.22 13.33
N LEU A 82 7.30 -6.83 12.74
CA LEU A 82 6.43 -5.73 13.16
C LEU A 82 5.01 -6.20 13.55
N TRP A 83 4.78 -7.50 13.73
CA TRP A 83 3.45 -8.04 14.06
C TRP A 83 2.84 -7.40 15.32
N HIS A 84 3.65 -7.26 16.37
CA HIS A 84 3.21 -6.71 17.64
C HIS A 84 3.44 -5.19 17.64
N SER A 85 2.43 -4.40 17.99
CA SER A 85 2.53 -2.93 18.06
C SER A 85 3.57 -2.44 19.06
N GLU A 86 3.88 -3.26 20.07
CA GLU A 86 4.90 -2.98 21.10
C GLU A 86 6.31 -3.47 20.70
N SER A 87 6.48 -4.05 19.50
CA SER A 87 7.81 -4.44 19.01
C SER A 87 8.74 -3.24 18.96
N GLU A 88 9.95 -3.37 19.49
CA GLU A 88 11.01 -2.35 19.41
C GLU A 88 11.25 -1.87 17.97
N ASN A 89 11.00 -2.74 16.98
CA ASN A 89 11.12 -2.39 15.57
C ASN A 89 10.17 -1.25 15.13
N TRP A 90 9.02 -1.04 15.80
CA TRP A 90 8.12 0.08 15.48
C TRP A 90 8.76 1.44 15.75
N LYS A 91 9.71 1.53 16.68
CA LYS A 91 10.49 2.77 16.93
C LYS A 91 11.31 3.18 15.71
N HIS A 92 11.58 2.23 14.82
CA HIS A 92 12.42 2.39 13.63
C HIS A 92 11.61 2.60 12.34
N VAL A 93 10.29 2.77 12.44
CA VAL A 93 9.36 2.98 11.33
C VAL A 93 8.89 4.44 11.31
N TYR A 94 8.55 4.94 10.12
CA TYR A 94 7.96 6.27 9.96
C TYR A 94 6.45 6.28 10.25
N GLY A 95 5.91 7.46 10.58
CA GLY A 95 4.46 7.65 10.64
C GLY A 95 3.82 7.61 9.24
N GLU A 96 2.51 7.38 9.18
CA GLU A 96 1.74 7.31 7.92
C GLU A 96 1.36 8.69 7.35
N LYS A 97 1.55 9.79 8.09
CA LYS A 97 1.09 11.12 7.66
C LYS A 97 2.05 11.79 6.68
N GLY A 98 1.67 11.96 5.41
CA GLY A 98 2.36 12.75 4.35
C GLY A 98 2.98 11.89 3.22
N ALA A 99 4.01 12.40 2.54
CA ALA A 99 4.59 11.76 1.35
C ALA A 99 5.71 10.73 1.62
N GLY A 100 5.77 9.68 0.80
CA GLY A 100 6.85 8.71 0.86
C GLY A 100 6.61 7.41 0.09
N THR A 101 7.36 6.38 0.49
CA THR A 101 7.23 5.01 0.01
C THR A 101 6.92 4.07 1.16
N TYR A 102 5.97 3.17 0.95
CA TYR A 102 5.52 2.17 1.90
C TYR A 102 5.66 0.76 1.34
N ALA A 103 5.78 -0.20 2.26
CA ALA A 103 5.70 -1.62 1.96
C ALA A 103 4.44 -2.21 2.59
N LEU A 104 3.75 -3.04 1.82
CA LEU A 104 2.63 -3.84 2.28
C LEU A 104 3.10 -5.29 2.39
N ALA A 105 2.94 -5.83 3.58
CA ALA A 105 3.23 -7.21 3.90
C ALA A 105 1.92 -7.90 4.31
N MET A 106 1.69 -9.10 3.80
CA MET A 106 0.49 -9.88 4.10
C MET A 106 0.83 -11.02 5.05
N CYS A 107 0.08 -11.13 6.15
CA CYS A 107 0.16 -12.25 7.07
C CYS A 107 -1.22 -12.89 7.25
N ILE A 108 -1.29 -14.00 7.96
CA ILE A 108 -2.57 -14.62 8.31
C ILE A 108 -2.89 -14.30 9.76
N ASP A 109 -4.14 -13.92 10.01
CA ASP A 109 -4.62 -13.64 11.36
C ASP A 109 -4.39 -14.85 12.30
N GLY A 110 -4.04 -14.55 13.55
CA GLY A 110 -3.66 -15.56 14.54
C GLY A 110 -2.30 -16.23 14.34
N ARG A 111 -1.51 -15.87 13.31
CA ARG A 111 -0.19 -16.50 13.02
C ARG A 111 1.03 -15.63 13.35
N GLN A 112 0.88 -14.63 14.22
CA GLN A 112 2.00 -13.80 14.71
C GLN A 112 2.85 -13.18 13.58
N GLY A 113 2.19 -12.70 12.52
CA GLY A 113 2.85 -12.11 11.35
C GLY A 113 3.44 -13.12 10.37
N ASN A 114 3.31 -14.42 10.64
CA ASN A 114 3.66 -15.45 9.68
C ASN A 114 2.60 -15.58 8.59
N TRP A 115 3.03 -16.10 7.45
CA TRP A 115 2.22 -16.26 6.26
C TRP A 115 1.86 -17.74 6.04
N LEU A 116 1.70 -18.13 4.78
CA LEU A 116 1.25 -19.44 4.38
C LEU A 116 2.34 -20.51 4.57
N THR A 117 1.89 -21.73 4.85
CA THR A 117 2.71 -22.92 4.74
C THR A 117 2.92 -23.29 3.27
N LYS A 118 3.83 -24.22 2.98
CA LYS A 118 4.01 -24.71 1.61
C LYS A 118 2.78 -25.47 1.11
N ARG A 119 2.11 -26.23 1.99
CA ARG A 119 0.87 -26.95 1.65
C ARG A 119 -0.22 -25.98 1.20
N GLU A 120 -0.41 -24.89 1.95
CA GLU A 120 -1.37 -23.85 1.61
C GLU A 120 -0.98 -23.12 0.32
N LEU A 121 0.32 -22.82 0.12
CA LEU A 121 0.77 -22.22 -1.14
C LEU A 121 0.47 -23.08 -2.37
N ILE A 122 0.57 -24.41 -2.27
CA ILE A 122 0.23 -25.31 -3.38
C ILE A 122 -1.26 -25.21 -3.72
N GLN A 123 -2.13 -25.09 -2.72
CA GLN A 123 -3.57 -24.89 -2.93
C GLN A 123 -3.86 -23.53 -3.57
N VAL A 124 -3.24 -22.44 -3.07
CA VAL A 124 -3.32 -21.11 -3.69
C VAL A 124 -2.91 -21.19 -5.16
N ILE A 125 -1.80 -21.85 -5.49
CA ILE A 125 -1.33 -22.01 -6.88
C ILE A 125 -2.36 -22.78 -7.72
N GLY A 126 -3.01 -23.81 -7.17
CA GLY A 126 -4.08 -24.54 -7.84
C GLY A 126 -5.24 -23.62 -8.21
N HIS A 127 -5.76 -22.87 -7.24
CA HIS A 127 -6.86 -21.92 -7.46
C HIS A 127 -6.49 -20.79 -8.43
N LEU A 128 -5.26 -20.28 -8.38
CA LEU A 128 -4.79 -19.27 -9.34
C LEU A 128 -4.72 -19.81 -10.77
N LYS A 129 -4.37 -21.09 -10.96
CA LYS A 129 -4.38 -21.72 -12.30
C LYS A 129 -5.80 -21.91 -12.81
N ASP A 130 -6.72 -22.34 -11.96
CA ASP A 130 -8.14 -22.46 -12.32
C ASP A 130 -8.70 -21.08 -12.71
N TYR A 131 -8.38 -20.05 -11.94
CA TYR A 131 -8.74 -18.67 -12.25
C TYR A 131 -8.12 -18.20 -13.58
N ALA A 132 -6.86 -18.55 -13.89
CA ALA A 132 -6.24 -18.22 -15.16
C ALA A 132 -6.97 -18.87 -16.36
N LYS A 133 -7.40 -20.13 -16.21
CA LYS A 133 -8.22 -20.82 -17.22
C LYS A 133 -9.57 -20.10 -17.42
N ALA A 134 -10.22 -19.69 -16.33
CA ALA A 134 -11.46 -18.92 -16.39
C ALA A 134 -11.30 -17.61 -17.17
N CYS A 135 -10.17 -16.89 -17.01
CA CYS A 135 -9.89 -15.69 -17.81
C CYS A 135 -9.82 -15.98 -19.32
N VAL A 136 -9.19 -17.09 -19.71
CA VAL A 136 -9.09 -17.50 -21.12
C VAL A 136 -10.45 -17.90 -21.67
N LEU A 137 -11.22 -18.67 -20.89
CA LEU A 137 -12.57 -19.09 -21.26
C LEU A 137 -13.49 -17.88 -21.44
N PHE A 138 -13.45 -16.92 -20.51
CA PHE A 138 -14.23 -15.69 -20.63
C PHE A 138 -13.87 -14.91 -21.89
N GLN A 139 -12.58 -14.75 -22.21
CA GLN A 139 -12.17 -14.08 -23.45
C GLN A 139 -12.65 -14.83 -24.70
N ARG A 140 -12.56 -16.18 -24.70
CA ARG A 140 -13.11 -17.02 -25.78
C ARG A 140 -14.60 -16.77 -25.96
N LEU A 141 -15.38 -16.74 -24.88
CA LEU A 141 -16.82 -16.47 -24.93
C LEU A 141 -17.14 -15.07 -25.48
N VAL A 142 -16.35 -14.06 -25.12
CA VAL A 142 -16.50 -12.69 -25.67
C VAL A 142 -16.18 -12.65 -27.16
N ASP A 143 -15.12 -13.35 -27.59
CA ASP A 143 -14.74 -13.42 -29.00
C ASP A 143 -15.78 -14.21 -29.81
N ASP A 144 -16.30 -15.30 -29.24
CA ASP A 144 -17.31 -16.17 -29.85
C ASP A 144 -18.68 -15.50 -29.94
N GLN A 145 -19.08 -14.64 -29.00
CA GLN A 145 -20.30 -13.82 -29.12
C GLN A 145 -20.27 -12.86 -30.32
N ASN A 146 -19.08 -12.45 -30.74
CA ASN A 146 -18.89 -11.68 -31.97
C ASN A 146 -18.84 -12.57 -33.22
N SER A 147 -18.79 -13.89 -33.03
CA SER A 147 -18.83 -14.92 -34.07
C SER A 147 -20.21 -15.62 -34.08
N TYR A 148 -20.56 -16.33 -35.15
CA TYR A 148 -21.81 -17.10 -35.20
C TYR A 148 -21.72 -18.47 -34.49
N ASN A 149 -20.61 -18.77 -33.82
CA ASN A 149 -20.35 -20.09 -33.22
C ASN A 149 -20.55 -20.06 -31.70
N ASN A 150 -21.78 -20.28 -31.24
CA ASN A 150 -22.08 -20.46 -29.82
C ASN A 150 -21.88 -21.92 -29.40
N GLN A 151 -20.64 -22.31 -29.12
CA GLN A 151 -20.37 -23.60 -28.48
C GLN A 151 -20.71 -23.53 -26.97
N PRO A 152 -21.47 -24.50 -26.43
CA PRO A 152 -21.70 -24.57 -24.99
C PRO A 152 -20.41 -24.87 -24.23
N LEU A 153 -20.33 -24.38 -22.98
CA LEU A 153 -19.22 -24.73 -22.08
C LEU A 153 -19.30 -26.19 -21.67
N GLU A 154 -18.14 -26.83 -21.53
CA GLU A 154 -18.03 -28.16 -20.91
C GLU A 154 -18.12 -28.05 -19.38
N ASP A 155 -18.47 -29.15 -18.69
CA ASP A 155 -18.63 -29.17 -17.23
C ASP A 155 -17.37 -28.68 -16.48
N GLU A 156 -16.18 -29.03 -16.98
CA GLU A 156 -14.90 -28.57 -16.40
C GLU A 156 -14.72 -27.05 -16.57
N GLU A 157 -15.18 -26.49 -17.68
CA GLU A 157 -15.12 -25.05 -17.96
C GLU A 157 -16.08 -24.27 -17.05
N VAL A 158 -17.25 -24.84 -16.76
CA VAL A 158 -18.20 -24.32 -15.79
C VAL A 158 -17.59 -24.29 -14.38
N ASP A 159 -16.86 -25.33 -13.96
CA ASP A 159 -16.15 -25.33 -12.67
C ASP A 159 -15.13 -24.19 -12.56
N PHE A 160 -14.32 -23.97 -13.62
CA PHE A 160 -13.34 -22.88 -13.62
C PHE A 160 -14.02 -21.51 -13.50
N MET A 161 -15.08 -21.27 -14.26
CA MET A 161 -15.81 -20.01 -14.22
C MET A 161 -16.47 -19.78 -12.86
N THR A 162 -17.14 -20.79 -12.32
CA THR A 162 -17.80 -20.73 -11.00
C THR A 162 -16.78 -20.42 -9.91
N LYS A 163 -15.66 -21.14 -9.87
CA LYS A 163 -14.58 -20.93 -8.89
C LYS A 163 -13.97 -19.53 -8.99
N ALA A 164 -13.81 -18.99 -10.20
CA ALA A 164 -13.33 -17.61 -10.38
C ALA A 164 -14.31 -16.58 -9.81
N MET A 165 -15.61 -16.78 -10.01
CA MET A 165 -16.66 -15.93 -9.42
C MET A 165 -16.66 -16.01 -7.89
N GLU A 166 -16.55 -17.20 -7.32
CA GLU A 166 -16.46 -17.38 -5.86
C GLU A 166 -15.25 -16.66 -5.27
N ILE A 167 -14.08 -16.72 -5.94
CA ILE A 167 -12.89 -15.96 -5.55
C ILE A 167 -13.17 -14.45 -5.61
N ASP A 168 -13.78 -13.96 -6.69
CA ASP A 168 -14.09 -12.54 -6.87
C ASP A 168 -15.08 -12.02 -5.83
N ASN A 169 -16.04 -12.85 -5.41
CA ASN A 169 -17.08 -12.53 -4.43
C ASN A 169 -16.56 -12.39 -3.00
N THR A 170 -15.35 -12.87 -2.67
CA THR A 170 -14.82 -12.87 -1.29
C THR A 170 -14.77 -11.50 -0.58
N TYR A 171 -14.75 -10.39 -1.33
CA TYR A 171 -14.72 -9.01 -0.79
C TYR A 171 -15.78 -8.10 -1.42
N VAL A 172 -16.83 -8.70 -1.98
CA VAL A 172 -17.96 -7.99 -2.55
C VAL A 172 -19.05 -7.88 -1.46
N SER A 173 -19.77 -6.76 -1.38
CA SER A 173 -20.87 -6.66 -0.42
C SER A 173 -21.98 -7.64 -0.81
N GLN A 174 -22.79 -8.10 0.15
CA GLN A 174 -23.93 -9.00 -0.14
C GLN A 174 -24.86 -8.43 -1.23
N GLU A 175 -25.03 -7.10 -1.29
CA GLU A 175 -25.84 -6.43 -2.32
C GLU A 175 -25.23 -6.48 -3.73
N THR A 176 -23.93 -6.73 -3.84
CA THR A 176 -23.20 -6.77 -5.12
C THR A 176 -22.65 -8.16 -5.43
N GLU A 177 -22.93 -9.15 -4.57
CA GLU A 177 -22.48 -10.52 -4.68
C GLU A 177 -23.02 -11.15 -5.98
N TRP A 178 -22.18 -11.94 -6.65
CA TRP A 178 -22.56 -12.55 -7.90
C TRP A 178 -23.24 -13.88 -7.61
N HIS A 179 -24.53 -13.95 -7.92
CA HIS A 179 -25.27 -15.20 -7.91
C HIS A 179 -25.42 -15.67 -9.35
N LEU A 180 -25.13 -16.95 -9.60
CA LEU A 180 -25.65 -17.62 -10.79
C LEU A 180 -27.17 -17.61 -10.62
N ASP A 181 -27.87 -16.93 -11.53
CA ASP A 181 -29.32 -16.93 -11.56
C ASP A 181 -29.76 -18.28 -12.13
N VAL A 182 -29.65 -19.33 -11.30
CA VAL A 182 -30.11 -20.67 -11.65
C VAL A 182 -31.62 -20.59 -11.61
N GLY A 183 -32.21 -20.19 -12.74
CA GLY A 183 -33.64 -19.95 -12.86
C GLY A 183 -34.45 -21.13 -12.31
N ILE A 184 -34.93 -20.99 -11.08
CA ILE A 184 -36.03 -21.79 -10.58
C ILE A 184 -37.26 -21.12 -11.19
N ASP A 185 -37.80 -21.75 -12.23
CA ASP A 185 -38.92 -21.29 -13.05
C ASP A 185 -39.97 -20.49 -12.28
N ASP A 186 -39.99 -19.16 -12.47
CA ASP A 186 -41.21 -18.35 -12.37
C ASP A 186 -41.52 -17.83 -13.78
N ALA A 187 -42.49 -18.49 -14.39
CA ALA A 187 -42.69 -18.53 -15.83
C ALA A 187 -43.32 -17.24 -16.38
N CYS A 188 -42.56 -16.21 -16.77
CA CYS A 188 -43.03 -15.23 -17.76
C CYS A 188 -41.95 -14.25 -18.29
N SER A 189 -41.01 -14.68 -19.13
CA SER A 189 -40.26 -13.75 -19.99
C SER A 189 -39.60 -14.45 -21.18
N VAL A 190 -40.19 -14.30 -22.36
CA VAL A 190 -39.68 -14.85 -23.61
C VAL A 190 -38.66 -13.87 -24.20
N THR A 191 -37.37 -14.15 -23.97
CA THR A 191 -36.29 -13.76 -24.89
C THR A 191 -35.54 -15.00 -25.35
N THR A 192 -35.38 -15.12 -26.66
CA THR A 192 -34.72 -16.23 -27.35
C THR A 192 -33.24 -16.27 -26.97
N HIS A 193 -32.84 -17.26 -26.16
CA HIS A 193 -31.45 -17.48 -25.77
C HIS A 193 -31.12 -18.97 -25.79
N THR A 194 -29.94 -19.28 -26.32
CA THR A 194 -29.36 -20.61 -26.47
C THR A 194 -29.12 -21.24 -25.10
N THR A 195 -29.92 -22.25 -24.76
CA THR A 195 -29.81 -23.06 -23.55
C THR A 195 -28.72 -24.12 -23.70
N VAL A 196 -27.81 -24.18 -22.72
CA VAL A 196 -26.97 -25.37 -22.47
C VAL A 196 -27.88 -26.47 -21.92
N ALA A 197 -27.46 -27.74 -21.92
CA ALA A 197 -28.28 -28.89 -21.47
C ALA A 197 -28.78 -28.80 -20.00
N ASP A 198 -28.28 -27.83 -19.22
CA ASP A 198 -28.64 -27.47 -17.84
C ASP A 198 -29.33 -26.07 -17.73
N GLY A 199 -29.60 -25.38 -18.83
CA GLY A 199 -30.31 -24.09 -18.81
C GLY A 199 -29.47 -22.86 -18.43
N THR A 200 -28.27 -23.00 -17.85
CA THR A 200 -27.37 -21.89 -17.52
C THR A 200 -26.89 -21.15 -18.78
N ARG A 201 -27.08 -19.83 -18.88
CA ARG A 201 -26.79 -19.03 -20.09
C ARG A 201 -25.38 -18.42 -20.00
N ILE A 202 -24.68 -18.33 -21.14
CA ILE A 202 -23.37 -17.65 -21.23
C ILE A 202 -23.46 -16.18 -20.76
N ALA A 203 -24.63 -15.54 -20.88
CA ALA A 203 -24.88 -14.17 -20.41
C ALA A 203 -24.76 -14.00 -18.88
N ASP A 204 -24.73 -15.10 -18.12
CA ASP A 204 -24.75 -15.08 -16.67
C ASP A 204 -23.34 -14.93 -16.06
N TYR A 205 -22.30 -15.19 -16.86
CA TYR A 205 -20.91 -15.05 -16.44
C TYR A 205 -20.38 -13.63 -16.66
N ARG A 206 -19.73 -13.08 -15.64
CA ARG A 206 -19.05 -11.78 -15.70
C ARG A 206 -17.55 -11.95 -15.89
N ALA A 207 -16.91 -10.90 -16.40
CA ALA A 207 -15.46 -10.87 -16.61
C ALA A 207 -14.73 -11.07 -15.27
N PRO A 208 -13.79 -12.03 -15.16
CA PRO A 208 -13.01 -12.21 -13.94
C PRO A 208 -12.32 -10.90 -13.54
N ARG A 209 -12.60 -10.41 -12.33
CA ARG A 209 -12.30 -9.06 -11.86
C ARG A 209 -10.81 -8.72 -11.93
N PHE A 210 -9.95 -9.67 -11.62
CA PHE A 210 -8.50 -9.50 -11.59
C PHE A 210 -7.79 -9.86 -12.91
N ALA A 211 -8.52 -10.19 -13.97
CA ALA A 211 -7.95 -10.42 -15.30
C ALA A 211 -7.26 -9.13 -15.81
N SER A 212 -6.09 -9.24 -16.43
CA SER A 212 -5.44 -8.07 -17.05
C SER A 212 -6.27 -7.58 -18.24
N SER A 213 -6.20 -6.28 -18.56
CA SER A 213 -6.81 -5.79 -19.80
C SER A 213 -5.95 -6.19 -21.00
N GLY A 214 -6.55 -6.76 -22.05
CA GLY A 214 -5.87 -7.08 -23.31
C GLY A 214 -5.82 -8.58 -23.62
N ARG A 215 -5.03 -8.97 -24.64
CA ARG A 215 -4.97 -10.37 -25.13
C ARG A 215 -4.31 -11.33 -24.15
N ASP A 216 -3.44 -10.83 -23.28
CA ASP A 216 -2.63 -11.62 -22.36
C ASP A 216 -3.14 -11.53 -20.92
N GLN A 217 -4.44 -11.73 -20.73
CA GLN A 217 -5.11 -11.54 -19.44
C GLN A 217 -4.47 -12.33 -18.29
N GLN A 218 -3.90 -13.49 -18.61
CA GLN A 218 -3.31 -14.47 -17.70
C GLN A 218 -1.82 -14.29 -17.40
N VAL A 219 -1.08 -13.42 -18.10
CA VAL A 219 0.39 -13.34 -17.95
C VAL A 219 0.79 -13.02 -16.51
N ASN A 220 0.14 -12.05 -15.89
CA ASN A 220 0.41 -11.71 -14.48
C ASN A 220 0.02 -12.84 -13.53
N ILE A 221 -1.03 -13.61 -13.82
CA ILE A 221 -1.45 -14.73 -12.98
C ILE A 221 -0.42 -15.87 -13.06
N ASN A 222 0.12 -16.13 -14.25
CA ASN A 222 1.17 -17.11 -14.48
C ASN A 222 2.50 -16.69 -13.83
N ASP A 223 2.84 -15.40 -13.89
CA ASP A 223 4.02 -14.84 -13.19
C ASP A 223 3.85 -14.98 -11.66
N LEU A 224 2.65 -14.73 -11.13
CA LEU A 224 2.32 -14.95 -9.72
C LEU A 224 2.47 -16.43 -9.33
N CYS A 225 1.89 -17.35 -10.11
CA CYS A 225 2.03 -18.80 -9.89
C CYS A 225 3.50 -19.23 -9.88
N SER A 226 4.29 -18.72 -10.82
CA SER A 226 5.72 -19.02 -10.94
C SER A 226 6.50 -18.53 -9.71
N MET A 227 6.18 -17.32 -9.22
CA MET A 227 6.76 -16.77 -8.00
C MET A 227 6.43 -17.62 -6.77
N LEU A 228 5.17 -17.97 -6.56
CA LEU A 228 4.75 -18.80 -5.42
C LEU A 228 5.35 -20.22 -5.49
N THR A 229 5.48 -20.77 -6.70
CA THR A 229 6.13 -22.07 -6.92
C THR A 229 7.60 -22.03 -6.49
N ARG A 230 8.34 -20.95 -6.79
CA ARG A 230 9.71 -20.79 -6.31
C ARG A 230 9.78 -20.79 -4.78
N ARG A 231 8.82 -20.17 -4.09
CA ARG A 231 8.77 -20.18 -2.62
C ARG A 231 8.51 -21.58 -2.05
N CYS A 232 7.66 -22.38 -2.69
CA CYS A 232 7.40 -23.76 -2.28
C CYS A 232 8.66 -24.64 -2.28
N ARG A 233 9.61 -24.38 -3.19
CA ARG A 233 10.90 -25.10 -3.27
C ARG A 233 11.83 -24.78 -2.10
N GLN A 234 11.66 -23.63 -1.48
CA GLN A 234 12.55 -23.11 -0.42
C GLN A 234 12.17 -23.62 0.97
N VAL A 235 10.95 -24.12 1.11
CA VAL A 235 10.43 -24.63 2.38
C VAL A 235 10.60 -26.14 2.42
N HIS A 236 11.42 -26.62 3.35
CA HIS A 236 11.69 -28.04 3.53
C HIS A 236 10.49 -28.76 4.18
N ASP A 237 9.96 -28.20 5.26
CA ASP A 237 8.81 -28.75 5.97
C ASP A 237 7.49 -28.15 5.41
N PRO A 238 6.57 -28.97 4.88
CA PRO A 238 5.37 -28.45 4.24
C PRO A 238 4.40 -27.71 5.18
N ASP A 239 4.51 -27.92 6.50
CA ASP A 239 3.57 -27.43 7.51
C ASP A 239 4.12 -26.25 8.32
N ILE A 240 5.39 -25.88 8.11
CA ILE A 240 5.98 -24.68 8.74
C ILE A 240 5.50 -23.42 8.02
N GLN A 241 4.96 -22.48 8.80
CA GLN A 241 4.56 -21.16 8.33
C GLN A 241 5.78 -20.34 7.91
N GLN A 242 5.69 -19.65 6.78
CA GLN A 242 6.77 -18.79 6.32
C GLN A 242 6.78 -17.45 7.06
N LYS A 243 7.93 -17.09 7.65
CA LYS A 243 8.15 -15.75 8.23
C LYS A 243 8.34 -14.66 7.17
N SER A 244 8.87 -15.05 6.01
CA SER A 244 9.00 -14.13 4.88
C SER A 244 7.74 -14.16 4.04
N VAL A 245 7.38 -13.01 3.50
CA VAL A 245 6.16 -12.81 2.70
C VAL A 245 6.50 -12.06 1.41
N PRO A 246 5.73 -12.22 0.33
CA PRO A 246 5.87 -11.37 -0.84
C PRO A 246 5.41 -9.95 -0.48
N LEU A 247 6.18 -8.95 -0.89
CA LEU A 247 5.90 -7.55 -0.60
C LEU A 247 5.31 -6.85 -1.82
N GLN A 248 4.36 -5.95 -1.57
CA GLN A 248 3.90 -4.94 -2.51
C GLN A 248 4.43 -3.59 -2.05
N ILE A 249 5.15 -2.90 -2.91
CA ILE A 249 5.65 -1.55 -2.65
C ILE A 249 4.76 -0.55 -3.37
N GLY A 250 4.58 0.62 -2.77
CA GLY A 250 3.96 1.75 -3.45
C GLY A 250 4.47 3.05 -2.87
N CYS A 251 4.23 4.13 -3.60
CA CYS A 251 4.49 5.48 -3.14
C CYS A 251 3.19 6.32 -3.16
N SER A 252 3.15 7.36 -2.35
CA SER A 252 2.04 8.32 -2.34
C SER A 252 2.44 9.59 -1.61
N ASP A 253 1.81 10.70 -1.98
CA ASP A 253 1.86 11.96 -1.23
C ASP A 253 1.02 11.91 0.06
N LYS A 254 0.12 10.92 0.18
CA LYS A 254 -0.77 10.67 1.33
C LYS A 254 -0.79 9.19 1.66
N LEU A 255 0.26 8.72 2.35
CA LEU A 255 0.44 7.29 2.64
C LEU A 255 -0.74 6.70 3.41
N ASP A 256 -1.24 7.39 4.43
CA ASP A 256 -2.40 6.99 5.25
C ASP A 256 -3.65 6.68 4.41
N GLN A 257 -3.97 7.51 3.42
CA GLN A 257 -5.11 7.28 2.54
C GLN A 257 -4.84 6.12 1.58
N ARG A 258 -3.62 6.05 1.04
CA ARG A 258 -3.28 5.03 0.04
C ARG A 258 -3.17 3.64 0.66
N ILE A 259 -2.66 3.52 1.88
CA ILE A 259 -2.57 2.25 2.62
C ILE A 259 -3.97 1.66 2.84
N LYS A 260 -4.98 2.49 3.14
CA LYS A 260 -6.38 2.04 3.31
C LYS A 260 -6.94 1.39 2.05
N ASP A 261 -6.58 1.87 0.86
CA ASP A 261 -7.00 1.30 -0.44
C ASP A 261 -6.53 -0.17 -0.64
N HIS A 262 -5.58 -0.63 0.17
CA HIS A 262 -5.02 -1.97 0.13
C HIS A 262 -5.49 -2.89 1.26
N ASN A 263 -6.23 -2.35 2.23
CA ASN A 263 -6.68 -3.11 3.38
C ASN A 263 -7.93 -3.94 3.02
N PRO A 264 -7.86 -5.29 3.11
CA PRO A 264 -9.00 -6.17 2.83
C PRO A 264 -10.18 -6.00 3.79
N ASP A 265 -9.94 -5.50 5.00
CA ASP A 265 -11.00 -5.30 6.00
C ASP A 265 -11.74 -3.97 5.80
N ILE A 266 -11.22 -3.07 4.95
CA ILE A 266 -11.76 -1.72 4.75
C ILE A 266 -12.35 -1.54 3.34
N THR A 267 -11.76 -2.19 2.34
CA THR A 267 -12.12 -1.94 0.94
C THR A 267 -12.32 -3.26 0.19
N ASN A 268 -13.04 -3.18 -0.94
CA ASN A 268 -13.15 -4.30 -1.86
C ASN A 268 -11.86 -4.56 -2.68
N LEU A 269 -10.74 -3.88 -2.42
CA LEU A 269 -9.46 -3.98 -3.15
C LEU A 269 -9.49 -3.52 -4.62
N SER A 270 -10.53 -2.81 -5.07
CA SER A 270 -10.61 -2.30 -6.47
C SER A 270 -9.49 -1.35 -6.86
N LYS A 271 -8.91 -0.65 -5.87
CA LYS A 271 -7.80 0.30 -6.05
C LYS A 271 -6.42 -0.32 -5.85
N SER A 272 -6.36 -1.60 -5.50
CA SER A 272 -5.12 -2.37 -5.35
C SER A 272 -4.57 -2.87 -6.69
N SER A 273 -3.33 -3.38 -6.69
CA SER A 273 -2.83 -4.10 -7.86
C SER A 273 -3.65 -5.38 -8.06
N LYS A 274 -3.89 -5.79 -9.32
CA LYS A 274 -4.65 -7.01 -9.63
C LYS A 274 -4.01 -8.26 -9.01
N ALA A 275 -2.68 -8.34 -9.00
CA ALA A 275 -1.94 -9.44 -8.37
C ALA A 275 -2.14 -9.47 -6.84
N TRP A 276 -2.14 -8.31 -6.17
CA TRP A 276 -2.45 -8.20 -4.74
C TRP A 276 -3.89 -8.65 -4.46
N GLY A 277 -4.86 -8.04 -5.16
CA GLY A 277 -6.29 -8.33 -4.97
C GLY A 277 -6.62 -9.81 -5.20
N LEU A 278 -6.10 -10.40 -6.28
CA LEU A 278 -6.29 -11.81 -6.58
C LEU A 278 -5.70 -12.71 -5.49
N LEU A 279 -4.45 -12.47 -5.08
CA LEU A 279 -3.81 -13.28 -4.03
C LEU A 279 -4.58 -13.22 -2.71
N VAL A 280 -5.00 -12.02 -2.28
CA VAL A 280 -5.79 -11.83 -1.05
C VAL A 280 -7.13 -12.56 -1.15
N SER A 281 -7.81 -12.46 -2.28
CA SER A 281 -9.12 -13.08 -2.54
C SER A 281 -9.01 -14.60 -2.55
N THR A 282 -8.00 -15.16 -3.22
CA THR A 282 -7.75 -16.62 -3.23
C THR A 282 -7.45 -17.15 -1.82
N ILE A 283 -6.67 -16.44 -1.00
CA ILE A 283 -6.39 -16.86 0.37
C ILE A 283 -7.66 -16.81 1.23
N ARG A 284 -8.53 -15.82 1.01
CA ARG A 284 -9.82 -15.70 1.70
C ARG A 284 -10.78 -16.82 1.30
N TYR A 285 -10.83 -17.16 0.01
CA TYR A 285 -11.60 -18.27 -0.54
C TYR A 285 -11.23 -19.61 0.12
N MET A 286 -9.93 -19.80 0.42
CA MET A 286 -9.45 -20.97 1.18
C MET A 286 -9.82 -20.96 2.69
N GLY A 287 -10.60 -19.99 3.16
CA GLY A 287 -11.03 -19.87 4.56
C GLY A 287 -10.01 -19.23 5.49
N HIS A 288 -8.88 -18.72 4.98
CA HIS A 288 -7.94 -17.95 5.81
C HIS A 288 -8.36 -16.48 5.90
N ARG A 289 -7.83 -15.78 6.91
CA ARG A 289 -8.06 -14.34 7.10
C ARG A 289 -6.75 -13.58 6.86
N PRO A 290 -6.51 -13.07 5.63
CA PRO A 290 -5.36 -12.21 5.36
C PRO A 290 -5.44 -10.94 6.21
N LYS A 291 -4.32 -10.56 6.82
CA LYS A 291 -4.16 -9.30 7.53
C LYS A 291 -3.03 -8.50 6.89
N LEU A 292 -3.31 -7.22 6.65
CA LEU A 292 -2.34 -6.28 6.09
C LEU A 292 -1.46 -5.70 7.21
N VAL A 293 -0.15 -5.74 7.01
CA VAL A 293 0.84 -4.96 7.75
C VAL A 293 1.44 -3.93 6.79
N ALA A 294 1.08 -2.66 6.98
CA ALA A 294 1.58 -1.56 6.18
C ALA A 294 2.70 -0.84 6.93
N VAL A 295 3.81 -0.58 6.24
CA VAL A 295 5.02 -0.02 6.85
C VAL A 295 5.51 1.13 5.99
N PRO A 296 5.41 2.39 6.44
CA PRO A 296 6.10 3.51 5.83
C PRO A 296 7.63 3.31 5.92
N ILE A 297 8.26 2.99 4.79
CA ILE A 297 9.69 2.64 4.72
C ILE A 297 10.56 3.88 4.61
N VAL A 298 10.15 4.83 3.76
CA VAL A 298 10.87 6.08 3.55
C VAL A 298 9.89 7.23 3.49
N ARG A 299 10.24 8.30 4.21
CA ARG A 299 9.63 9.61 4.08
C ARG A 299 10.50 10.46 3.18
N VAL A 300 9.86 11.20 2.30
CA VAL A 300 10.54 12.11 1.37
C VAL A 300 10.28 13.55 1.78
N TRP A 301 11.22 14.43 1.44
CA TRP A 301 11.14 15.86 1.75
C TRP A 301 11.28 16.74 0.51
N THR A 302 11.39 16.12 -0.68
CA THR A 302 11.18 16.79 -1.97
C THR A 302 10.33 15.89 -2.86
N SER A 303 9.61 16.48 -3.81
CA SER A 303 8.73 15.77 -4.75
C SER A 303 9.49 14.77 -5.63
N GLU A 304 10.72 15.09 -6.02
CA GLU A 304 11.55 14.28 -6.90
C GLU A 304 11.98 12.97 -6.22
N GLN A 305 12.15 13.03 -4.89
CA GLN A 305 12.55 11.87 -4.09
C GLN A 305 11.48 10.78 -4.03
N VAL A 306 10.21 11.08 -4.30
CA VAL A 306 9.13 10.07 -4.30
C VAL A 306 9.49 8.93 -5.24
N GLY A 307 9.82 9.26 -6.49
CA GLY A 307 10.20 8.25 -7.50
C GLY A 307 11.51 7.52 -7.16
N PHE A 308 12.51 8.23 -6.62
CA PHE A 308 13.76 7.61 -6.19
C PHE A 308 13.57 6.63 -5.04
N SER A 309 12.78 7.02 -4.03
CA SER A 309 12.45 6.18 -2.89
C SER A 309 11.66 4.94 -3.32
N GLU A 310 10.75 5.06 -4.28
CA GLU A 310 9.99 3.93 -4.81
C GLU A 310 10.95 2.93 -5.48
N ILE A 311 11.82 3.37 -6.40
CA ILE A 311 12.80 2.51 -7.08
C ILE A 311 13.72 1.81 -6.07
N LEU A 312 14.26 2.57 -5.12
CA LEU A 312 15.16 2.07 -4.08
C LEU A 312 14.50 0.94 -3.29
N VAL A 313 13.32 1.20 -2.72
CA VAL A 313 12.60 0.22 -1.89
C VAL A 313 12.15 -0.98 -2.73
N HIS A 314 11.75 -0.77 -3.99
CA HIS A 314 11.39 -1.85 -4.90
C HIS A 314 12.52 -2.87 -5.09
N VAL A 315 13.72 -2.38 -5.39
CA VAL A 315 14.90 -3.23 -5.64
C VAL A 315 15.36 -3.91 -4.35
N LEU A 316 15.42 -3.19 -3.22
CA LEU A 316 15.78 -3.77 -1.91
C LEU A 316 14.81 -4.89 -1.49
N ALA A 317 13.52 -4.66 -1.67
CA ALA A 317 12.48 -5.65 -1.37
C ALA A 317 12.47 -6.81 -2.39
N GLY A 318 13.00 -6.62 -3.60
CA GLY A 318 12.78 -7.55 -4.73
C GLY A 318 11.29 -7.68 -5.06
N SER A 319 10.56 -6.56 -5.01
CA SER A 319 9.09 -6.54 -5.00
C SER A 319 8.43 -6.83 -6.36
N PHE A 320 9.21 -6.92 -7.43
CA PHE A 320 8.67 -7.28 -8.74
C PHE A 320 8.05 -8.68 -8.74
N LEU A 321 6.93 -8.83 -9.44
CA LEU A 321 6.19 -10.09 -9.52
C LEU A 321 7.04 -11.23 -10.07
N ARG A 322 7.84 -10.94 -11.10
CA ARG A 322 8.78 -11.89 -11.71
C ARG A 322 9.93 -12.29 -10.80
N GLU A 323 10.20 -11.52 -9.75
CA GLU A 323 11.22 -11.82 -8.74
C GLU A 323 10.59 -12.53 -7.55
N ARG A 324 10.11 -11.80 -6.54
CA ARG A 324 9.58 -12.38 -5.29
C ARG A 324 8.48 -11.56 -4.61
N GLY A 325 7.98 -10.50 -5.26
CA GLY A 325 6.92 -9.65 -4.71
C GLY A 325 5.65 -9.62 -5.56
N LEU A 326 4.92 -8.52 -5.50
CA LEU A 326 3.58 -8.38 -6.10
C LEU A 326 3.44 -7.19 -7.07
N ASN A 327 4.51 -6.41 -7.26
CA ASN A 327 4.51 -5.29 -8.19
C ASN A 327 4.63 -5.75 -9.64
N VAL A 328 3.60 -5.44 -10.43
CA VAL A 328 3.59 -5.65 -11.90
C VAL A 328 4.18 -4.44 -12.63
N HIS A 329 3.90 -3.24 -12.13
CA HIS A 329 4.27 -2.00 -12.81
C HIS A 329 5.68 -1.52 -12.42
N PRO A 330 6.38 -0.87 -13.35
CA PRO A 330 7.65 -0.25 -13.07
C PRO A 330 7.49 0.90 -12.05
N PRO A 331 8.42 1.02 -11.08
CA PRO A 331 8.46 2.13 -10.14
C PRO A 331 9.02 3.39 -10.80
N GLY A 332 9.03 4.48 -10.03
CA GLY A 332 9.74 5.70 -10.39
C GLY A 332 8.91 6.66 -11.22
N LYS A 333 7.58 6.57 -11.15
CA LYS A 333 6.73 7.59 -11.77
C LYS A 333 7.02 8.92 -11.06
N PRO A 334 7.48 9.97 -11.77
CA PRO A 334 7.67 11.26 -11.14
C PRO A 334 6.34 11.71 -10.57
N ALA A 335 6.37 12.26 -9.35
CA ALA A 335 5.24 13.00 -8.84
C ALA A 335 4.90 14.08 -9.89
N LYS A 336 3.62 14.25 -10.21
CA LYS A 336 3.24 15.39 -11.03
C LYS A 336 3.69 16.63 -10.25
N PRO A 337 4.42 17.57 -10.87
CA PRO A 337 4.76 18.81 -10.20
C PRO A 337 3.45 19.49 -9.82
N ASP A 338 3.10 19.40 -8.55
CA ASP A 338 1.93 20.09 -8.02
C ASP A 338 2.40 21.48 -7.61
N THR A 339 1.89 22.50 -8.27
CA THR A 339 2.20 23.91 -7.98
C THR A 339 1.50 24.41 -6.72
N ASP A 340 0.80 23.52 -6.00
CA ASP A 340 0.01 23.86 -4.82
C ASP A 340 0.90 24.05 -3.58
N LYS A 341 0.61 25.10 -2.79
CA LYS A 341 1.26 25.39 -1.50
C LYS A 341 1.21 24.20 -0.53
N ARG A 342 0.24 23.31 -0.71
CA ARG A 342 0.16 22.04 0.03
C ARG A 342 1.43 21.19 -0.09
N GLN A 343 2.09 21.20 -1.26
CA GLN A 343 3.30 20.41 -1.47
C GLN A 343 4.50 20.98 -0.69
N GLU A 344 4.59 22.31 -0.55
CA GLU A 344 5.64 22.96 0.25
C GLU A 344 5.55 22.55 1.72
N ASN A 345 4.33 22.54 2.28
CA ASN A 345 4.11 22.08 3.65
C ASN A 345 4.46 20.60 3.81
N ILE A 346 4.05 19.73 2.87
CA ILE A 346 4.39 18.30 2.91
C ILE A 346 5.91 18.09 2.87
N ASN A 347 6.62 18.84 2.03
CA ASN A 347 8.07 18.77 1.91
C ASN A 347 8.76 19.23 3.21
N ARG A 348 8.27 20.32 3.82
CA ARG A 348 8.77 20.84 5.09
C ARG A 348 8.54 19.84 6.24
N ASP A 349 7.33 19.33 6.39
CA ASP A 349 6.99 18.32 7.40
C ASP A 349 7.82 17.04 7.20
N GLY A 350 8.00 16.62 5.94
CA GLY A 350 8.85 15.49 5.58
C GLY A 350 10.31 15.72 5.99
N LYS A 351 10.82 16.94 5.82
CA LYS A 351 12.18 17.30 6.18
C LYS A 351 12.39 17.27 7.69
N ILE A 352 11.53 17.97 8.45
CA ILE A 352 11.54 17.96 9.92
C ILE A 352 11.48 16.52 10.43
N HIS A 353 10.55 15.73 9.92
CA HIS A 353 10.37 14.37 10.38
C HIS A 353 11.58 13.47 10.10
N VAL A 354 12.19 13.55 8.92
CA VAL A 354 13.36 12.72 8.59
C VAL A 354 14.62 13.22 9.30
N TRP A 355 14.86 14.53 9.29
CA TRP A 355 16.11 15.11 9.76
C TRP A 355 16.16 15.25 11.27
N LEU A 356 15.03 15.53 11.93
CA LEU A 356 14.95 15.86 13.34
C LEU A 356 14.34 14.73 14.16
N ASP A 357 13.15 14.25 13.78
CA ASP A 357 12.42 13.26 14.61
C ASP A 357 13.05 11.86 14.56
N LYS A 358 13.78 11.55 13.48
CA LYS A 358 14.33 10.22 13.22
C LYS A 358 15.85 10.20 13.43
N PRO A 359 16.35 9.84 14.63
CA PRO A 359 17.78 9.93 14.95
C PRO A 359 18.65 9.02 14.08
N TRP A 360 18.10 7.93 13.54
CA TRP A 360 18.86 7.02 12.68
C TRP A 360 19.30 7.65 11.37
N PHE A 361 18.59 8.64 10.83
CA PHE A 361 19.02 9.29 9.58
C PHE A 361 20.37 9.98 9.77
N GLN A 362 20.49 10.79 10.82
CA GLN A 362 21.75 11.45 11.18
C GLN A 362 22.84 10.45 11.54
N GLN A 363 22.52 9.41 12.31
CA GLN A 363 23.46 8.35 12.66
C GLN A 363 24.01 7.65 11.42
N ASN A 364 23.13 7.27 10.48
CA ASN A 364 23.52 6.63 9.24
C ASN A 364 24.44 7.55 8.42
N LEU A 365 24.11 8.84 8.35
CA LEU A 365 24.88 9.83 7.59
C LEU A 365 26.28 10.05 8.21
N ARG A 366 26.35 10.27 9.54
CA ARG A 366 27.62 10.38 10.28
C ARG A 366 28.47 9.13 10.11
N PHE A 367 27.85 7.95 10.15
CA PHE A 367 28.56 6.69 9.98
C PHE A 367 29.18 6.55 8.58
N THR A 368 28.47 6.97 7.54
CA THR A 368 29.01 6.99 6.17
C THR A 368 30.10 8.04 5.98
N LEU A 369 29.89 9.26 6.46
CA LEU A 369 30.85 10.37 6.27
C LEU A 369 32.11 10.22 7.14
N GLY A 370 31.96 9.73 8.37
CA GLY A 370 33.08 9.47 9.27
C GLY A 370 34.04 8.40 8.76
N ALA A 371 33.54 7.45 7.97
CA ALA A 371 34.36 6.46 7.28
C ALA A 371 35.07 7.02 6.03
N ALA A 372 34.60 8.15 5.47
CA ALA A 372 35.12 8.72 4.24
C ALA A 372 36.28 9.71 4.49
N GLU A 373 36.10 10.71 5.37
CA GLU A 373 37.12 11.73 5.65
C GLU A 373 37.04 12.29 7.08
N PRO A 374 38.16 12.32 7.84
CA PRO A 374 38.23 12.98 9.14
C PRO A 374 38.12 14.51 9.00
N GLY A 375 36.93 15.06 9.17
CA GLY A 375 36.66 16.51 9.09
C GLY A 375 35.28 16.88 8.55
N VAL A 376 34.60 15.92 7.90
CA VAL A 376 33.24 16.13 7.37
C VAL A 376 32.18 16.13 8.48
N ILE A 377 32.42 15.43 9.59
CA ILE A 377 31.46 15.34 10.71
C ILE A 377 31.19 16.73 11.33
N PRO A 378 32.19 17.54 11.73
CA PRO A 378 31.93 18.89 12.24
C PRO A 378 31.15 19.79 11.27
N ALA A 379 31.43 19.70 9.97
CA ALA A 379 30.71 20.48 8.96
C ALA A 379 29.25 20.01 8.78
N LEU A 380 29.01 18.70 8.85
CA LEU A 380 27.66 18.15 8.86
C LEU A 380 26.90 18.59 10.11
N ASP A 381 27.52 18.48 11.29
CA ASP A 381 26.93 18.89 12.55
C ASP A 381 26.54 20.37 12.52
N ALA A 382 27.44 21.25 12.04
CA ALA A 382 27.13 22.66 11.84
C ALA A 382 25.96 22.89 10.88
N LYS A 383 25.85 22.10 9.80
CA LYS A 383 24.73 22.21 8.86
C LYS A 383 23.42 21.69 9.45
N VAL A 384 23.47 20.63 10.23
CA VAL A 384 22.32 20.09 10.96
C VAL A 384 21.85 21.11 12.00
N ASP A 385 22.77 21.74 12.73
CA ASP A 385 22.45 22.79 13.71
C ASP A 385 21.87 24.04 13.03
N GLU A 386 22.38 24.44 11.86
CA GLU A 386 21.81 25.52 11.05
C GLU A 386 20.38 25.19 10.61
N LEU A 387 20.15 23.98 10.12
CA LEU A 387 18.83 23.51 9.69
C LEU A 387 17.85 23.44 10.86
N LEU A 388 18.28 22.85 11.99
CA LEU A 388 17.54 22.80 13.25
C LEU A 388 17.15 24.20 13.70
N SER A 389 18.11 25.13 13.74
CA SER A 389 17.87 26.50 14.23
C SER A 389 16.86 27.22 13.35
N ARG A 390 16.99 27.11 12.02
CA ARG A 390 16.08 27.76 11.09
C ARG A 390 14.70 27.11 11.06
N GLU A 391 14.62 25.78 11.04
CA GLU A 391 13.32 25.08 11.02
C GLU A 391 12.57 25.23 12.34
N LEU A 392 13.27 25.20 13.49
CA LEU A 392 12.67 25.48 14.79
C LEU A 392 12.15 26.92 14.86
N LEU A 393 12.88 27.90 14.30
CA LEU A 393 12.38 29.27 14.19
C LEU A 393 11.13 29.34 13.31
N ASP A 394 11.18 28.78 12.10
CA ASP A 394 10.04 28.79 11.20
C ASP A 394 8.83 28.04 11.83
N GLU A 395 9.06 27.00 12.63
CA GLU A 395 8.00 26.20 13.28
C GLU A 395 7.43 26.94 14.47
N TYR A 396 8.28 27.59 15.26
CA TYR A 396 7.86 28.50 16.31
C TYR A 396 6.98 29.61 15.74
N GLU A 397 7.39 30.28 14.66
CA GLU A 397 6.61 31.32 13.99
C GLU A 397 5.25 30.78 13.48
N ARG A 398 5.23 29.56 12.93
CA ARG A 398 3.98 28.93 12.48
C ARG A 398 3.04 28.63 13.64
N VAL A 399 3.54 27.99 14.69
CA VAL A 399 2.75 27.64 15.87
C VAL A 399 2.25 28.90 16.57
N GLU A 400 3.08 29.93 16.68
CA GLU A 400 2.68 31.24 17.19
C GLU A 400 1.56 31.86 16.36
N SER A 401 1.68 31.80 15.02
CA SER A 401 0.62 32.28 14.12
C SER A 401 -0.69 31.49 14.24
N GLU A 402 -0.61 30.15 14.35
CA GLU A 402 -1.79 29.28 14.53
C GLU A 402 -2.47 29.48 15.89
N VAL A 403 -1.67 29.67 16.95
CA VAL A 403 -2.17 29.99 18.29
C VAL A 403 -2.86 31.35 18.29
N GLU A 404 -2.28 32.35 17.63
CA GLU A 404 -2.90 33.68 17.52
C GLU A 404 -4.20 33.62 16.70
N ALA A 405 -4.21 32.94 15.55
CA ALA A 405 -5.42 32.75 14.76
C ALA A 405 -6.52 32.01 15.52
N SER A 406 -6.16 31.00 16.32
CA SER A 406 -7.09 30.26 17.17
C SER A 406 -7.63 31.13 18.31
N ARG A 407 -6.79 32.01 18.86
CA ARG A 407 -7.16 32.98 19.90
C ARG A 407 -8.15 34.02 19.35
N GLU A 408 -7.90 34.55 18.17
CA GLU A 408 -8.82 35.46 17.48
C GLU A 408 -10.16 34.79 17.17
N ALA A 409 -10.15 33.53 16.74
CA ALA A 409 -11.38 32.76 16.51
C ALA A 409 -12.17 32.58 17.81
N TYR A 410 -11.49 32.21 18.90
CA TYR A 410 -12.10 32.05 20.21
C TYR A 410 -12.72 33.36 20.73
N GLU A 411 -12.04 34.50 20.61
CA GLU A 411 -12.60 35.79 21.06
C GLU A 411 -13.79 36.25 20.19
N ARG A 412 -13.78 35.94 18.88
CA ARG A 412 -14.95 36.14 18.00
C ARG A 412 -16.15 35.31 18.47
N ASP A 413 -15.96 34.02 18.71
CA ASP A 413 -17.03 33.11 19.13
C ASP A 413 -17.56 33.47 20.51
N LYS A 414 -16.67 33.86 21.44
CA LYS A 414 -17.03 34.35 22.77
C LYS A 414 -17.85 35.64 22.72
N THR A 415 -17.50 36.57 21.83
CA THR A 415 -18.27 37.82 21.63
C THR A 415 -19.65 37.53 21.04
N ALA A 416 -19.73 36.61 20.07
CA ALA A 416 -21.00 36.17 19.49
C ALA A 416 -21.89 35.49 20.54
N ALA A 417 -21.33 34.58 21.35
CA ALA A 417 -22.04 33.91 22.43
C ALA A 417 -22.57 34.90 23.48
N LYS A 418 -21.77 35.92 23.85
CA LYS A 418 -22.21 36.96 24.78
C LYS A 418 -23.38 37.78 24.22
N LYS A 419 -23.32 38.17 22.95
CA LYS A 419 -24.42 38.90 22.29
C LYS A 419 -25.70 38.06 22.26
N SER A 420 -25.60 36.77 21.92
CA SER A 420 -26.74 35.87 21.97
C SER A 420 -27.31 35.74 23.38
N LEU A 421 -26.46 35.69 24.42
CA LEU A 421 -26.91 35.67 25.81
C LEU A 421 -27.70 36.93 26.19
N GLU A 422 -27.22 38.12 25.81
CA GLU A 422 -27.91 39.40 26.04
C GLU A 422 -29.26 39.47 25.29
N GLU A 423 -29.34 38.92 24.07
CA GLU A 423 -30.59 38.81 23.31
C GLU A 423 -31.59 37.87 24.00
N TRP A 424 -31.11 36.74 24.52
CA TRP A 424 -31.92 35.79 25.30
C TRP A 424 -32.41 36.38 26.63
N GLU A 425 -31.61 37.18 27.31
CA GLU A 425 -32.01 37.88 28.54
C GLU A 425 -33.11 38.93 28.25
N LYS A 426 -32.97 39.71 27.17
CA LYS A 426 -34.03 40.64 26.74
C LYS A 426 -35.34 39.94 26.40
N LEU A 427 -35.27 38.83 25.65
CA LEU A 427 -36.45 38.05 25.30
C LEU A 427 -37.13 37.48 26.56
N ARG A 428 -36.34 37.05 27.55
CA ARG A 428 -36.85 36.59 28.84
C ARG A 428 -37.56 37.70 29.61
N ASP A 429 -36.95 38.88 29.71
CA ASP A 429 -37.56 40.03 30.37
C ASP A 429 -38.87 40.46 29.67
N GLU A 430 -38.94 40.36 28.34
CA GLU A 430 -40.16 40.62 27.57
C GLU A 430 -41.25 39.58 27.84
N MET A 431 -40.89 38.30 27.93
CA MET A 431 -41.82 37.24 28.33
C MET A 431 -42.34 37.44 29.75
N ASP A 432 -41.46 37.75 30.71
CA ASP A 432 -41.85 38.02 32.10
C ASP A 432 -42.81 39.22 32.20
N ARG A 433 -42.62 40.26 31.39
CA ARG A 433 -43.56 41.40 31.30
C ARG A 433 -44.91 40.97 30.73
N PHE A 434 -44.91 40.14 29.69
CA PHE A 434 -46.12 39.64 29.08
C PHE A 434 -46.93 38.78 30.06
N ASP A 435 -46.25 37.91 30.80
CA ASP A 435 -46.87 37.05 31.83
C ASP A 435 -47.48 37.88 32.97
N ASN A 436 -46.78 38.92 33.44
CA ASN A 436 -47.32 39.83 34.46
C ASN A 436 -48.57 40.58 33.95
N MET A 437 -48.52 41.13 32.73
CA MET A 437 -49.67 41.80 32.11
C MET A 437 -50.87 40.86 31.96
N TYR A 438 -50.63 39.59 31.62
CA TYR A 438 -51.67 38.57 31.52
C TYR A 438 -52.24 38.21 32.90
N GLY A 439 -51.39 38.14 33.92
CA GLY A 439 -51.78 37.94 35.32
C GLY A 439 -52.71 39.05 35.83
N ASP A 440 -52.37 40.31 35.56
CA ASP A 440 -53.18 41.47 35.96
C ASP A 440 -54.56 41.46 35.28
N MET A 441 -54.63 41.15 33.97
CA MET A 441 -55.91 41.03 33.25
C MET A 441 -56.82 39.95 33.83
N LEU A 442 -56.27 38.87 34.39
CA LEU A 442 -57.03 37.79 35.01
C LEU A 442 -57.51 38.12 36.44
N HIS A 443 -57.09 39.24 37.03
CA HIS A 443 -57.46 39.65 38.39
C HIS A 443 -58.41 40.86 38.44
N GLU A 444 -58.72 41.48 37.29
CA GLU A 444 -59.67 42.60 37.19
C GLU A 444 -61.13 42.18 36.90
N ASP A 445 -61.41 40.88 36.74
CA ASP A 445 -62.77 40.28 36.70
C ASP A 445 -63.18 39.71 38.07
#